data_AF-A0A352Y0F7-F1
#
_entry.id   AF-A0A352Y0F7-F1
#
_cell.length_a   1.000
_cell.length_b   1.000
_cell.length_c   1.000
_cell.angle_alpha   90.00
_cell.angle_beta   90.00
_cell.angle_gamma   90.00
#
_symmetry.space_group_name_H-M   'P 1'
#
loop_
_entity.id
_entity.type
_entity.pdbx_description
1 polymer ?
#
loop_
_entity_poly.entity_id
_entity_poly.type
_entity_poly.pdbx_seq_one_letter_code
_entity_poly.pdbx_strand_id
1 'polypeptide(L)'
;MTHQVGLTIITEIKAGEGEDIKQLLKAMSDNVVCNSVIPFGKFSNIHFARLFVLDESIDLNGRVIPPSLVFMSECDAPLNRHFNELVDIAGEGLDKIYSHCVDYINLSEITRKRRLAYLRSKMVNASAYYVNTVGRTVQQIRQESQLRNAIQDFLDHAQQDWSGNSSLEVRAKIQAYIRSERTLNWARKPPAQPGLFFKLKEALHLVGMPLLVLVLLPVLIPAFPIWLLLLRIHELSDAAPHLKPDDAHIQELTDLEDLVAQNQFGAVGYVKPGWFRQLTVWGILLAANYGTRHIFNKENLAGVKTIH
;
A
#
# COMPACT_ATOMS: atom_id res chain seq x y z
N MET A 1 -13.70 6.93 -9.30
CA MET A 1 -12.88 8.02 -8.70
C MET A 1 -11.44 7.69 -9.04
N THR A 2 -10.55 8.66 -9.22
CA THR A 2 -9.19 8.36 -9.73
C THR A 2 -8.10 8.38 -8.65
N HIS A 3 -8.45 8.55 -7.38
CA HIS A 3 -7.48 8.45 -6.28
C HIS A 3 -7.30 7.00 -5.83
N GLN A 4 -6.18 6.74 -5.16
CA GLN A 4 -5.80 5.45 -4.60
C GLN A 4 -6.23 5.35 -3.14
N VAL A 5 -6.50 4.12 -2.69
CA VAL A 5 -6.89 3.80 -1.32
C VAL A 5 -6.20 2.51 -0.88
N GLY A 6 -5.76 2.48 0.38
CA GLY A 6 -5.26 1.26 1.03
C GLY A 6 -6.39 0.41 1.62
N LEU A 7 -6.22 -0.90 1.52
CA LEU A 7 -6.97 -1.92 2.24
C LEU A 7 -6.00 -2.70 3.12
N THR A 8 -6.28 -2.78 4.41
CA THR A 8 -5.60 -3.68 5.33
C THR A 8 -6.64 -4.56 6.00
N ILE A 9 -6.43 -5.88 5.94
CA ILE A 9 -7.24 -6.88 6.65
C ILE A 9 -6.29 -7.65 7.55
N ILE A 10 -6.65 -7.74 8.83
CA ILE A 10 -5.88 -8.50 9.83
C ILE A 10 -6.83 -9.51 10.46
N THR A 11 -6.44 -10.78 10.41
CA THR A 11 -7.23 -11.89 10.93
C THR A 11 -6.37 -12.84 11.74
N GLU A 12 -6.79 -13.12 12.96
CA GLU A 12 -6.18 -14.17 13.78
C GLU A 12 -6.25 -15.53 13.07
N ILE A 13 -5.15 -16.26 13.11
CA ILE A 13 -5.03 -17.62 12.56
C ILE A 13 -5.43 -18.59 13.67
N LYS A 14 -6.20 -19.62 13.32
CA LYS A 14 -6.59 -20.67 14.28
C LYS A 14 -5.34 -21.40 14.80
N ALA A 15 -5.41 -21.85 16.06
CA ALA A 15 -4.34 -22.64 16.65
C ALA A 15 -4.04 -23.88 15.79
N GLY A 16 -2.75 -24.09 15.46
CA GLY A 16 -2.28 -25.22 14.65
C GLY A 16 -2.29 -25.01 13.14
N GLU A 17 -2.98 -23.98 12.62
CA GLU A 17 -3.12 -23.74 11.16
C GLU A 17 -2.00 -22.85 10.58
N GLY A 18 -1.05 -22.40 11.42
CA GLY A 18 -0.01 -21.43 11.04
C GLY A 18 0.96 -21.92 9.97
N GLU A 19 1.37 -23.19 10.02
CA GLU A 19 2.28 -23.75 9.01
C GLU A 19 1.57 -24.06 7.70
N ASP A 20 0.33 -24.53 7.75
CA ASP A 20 -0.48 -24.82 6.57
C ASP A 20 -0.74 -23.55 5.75
N ILE A 21 -1.07 -22.44 6.41
CA ILE A 21 -1.26 -21.16 5.71
C ILE A 21 0.07 -20.64 5.14
N LYS A 22 1.20 -20.78 5.85
CA LYS A 22 2.52 -20.41 5.30
C LYS A 22 2.87 -21.22 4.06
N GLN A 23 2.60 -22.53 4.06
CA GLN A 23 2.83 -23.38 2.90
C GLN A 23 1.94 -22.99 1.72
N LEU A 24 0.66 -22.65 1.98
CA LEU A 24 -0.24 -22.14 0.95
C LEU A 24 0.28 -20.83 0.34
N LEU A 25 0.69 -19.87 1.18
CA LEU A 25 1.25 -18.61 0.71
C LEU A 25 2.54 -18.82 -0.08
N LYS A 26 3.43 -19.72 0.37
CA LYS A 26 4.65 -20.07 -0.35
C LYS A 26 4.36 -20.62 -1.76
N ALA A 27 3.37 -21.50 -1.89
CA ALA A 27 2.95 -22.02 -3.20
C ALA A 27 2.36 -20.94 -4.12
N MET A 28 1.75 -19.88 -3.55
CA MET A 28 1.30 -18.73 -4.32
C MET A 28 2.47 -17.87 -4.85
N SER A 29 3.57 -17.81 -4.11
CA SER A 29 4.76 -17.02 -4.45
C SER A 29 5.41 -17.44 -5.77
N ASP A 30 5.32 -18.72 -6.13
CA ASP A 30 5.91 -19.28 -7.35
C ASP A 30 5.38 -18.59 -8.64
N ASN A 31 4.13 -18.13 -8.62
CA ASN A 31 3.55 -17.34 -9.70
C ASN A 31 2.48 -16.37 -9.20
N VAL A 32 2.90 -15.24 -8.62
CA VAL A 32 2.00 -14.24 -8.05
C VAL A 32 0.93 -13.76 -9.06
N VAL A 33 1.27 -13.63 -10.35
CA VAL A 33 0.37 -13.10 -11.37
C VAL A 33 -0.79 -14.06 -11.67
N CYS A 34 -0.50 -15.36 -11.79
CA CYS A 34 -1.44 -16.37 -12.26
C CYS A 34 -1.69 -17.51 -11.26
N ASN A 35 -1.37 -17.33 -9.97
CA ASN A 35 -1.61 -18.37 -8.96
C ASN A 35 -3.09 -18.75 -8.86
N SER A 36 -3.36 -19.98 -8.43
CA SER A 36 -4.69 -20.59 -8.37
C SER A 36 -5.54 -20.14 -7.18
N VAL A 37 -5.00 -19.31 -6.29
CA VAL A 37 -5.67 -18.86 -5.06
C VAL A 37 -6.20 -17.44 -5.26
N ILE A 38 -5.30 -16.47 -5.42
CA ILE A 38 -5.63 -15.08 -5.75
C ILE A 38 -4.88 -14.69 -7.04
N PRO A 39 -5.51 -14.81 -8.22
CA PRO A 39 -4.84 -14.50 -9.49
C PRO A 39 -4.71 -12.97 -9.66
N PHE A 40 -3.70 -12.37 -9.04
CA PHE A 40 -3.52 -10.90 -8.97
C PHE A 40 -3.46 -10.24 -10.35
N GLY A 41 -2.98 -10.94 -11.38
CA GLY A 41 -2.93 -10.45 -12.76
C GLY A 41 -4.31 -10.16 -13.38
N LYS A 42 -5.39 -10.77 -12.86
CA LYS A 42 -6.77 -10.53 -13.32
C LYS A 42 -7.38 -9.25 -12.77
N PHE A 43 -6.79 -8.67 -11.72
CA PHE A 43 -7.29 -7.44 -11.13
C PHE A 43 -6.88 -6.24 -11.97
N SER A 44 -7.83 -5.32 -12.15
CA SER A 44 -7.65 -4.15 -13.01
C SER A 44 -7.28 -2.88 -12.24
N ASN A 45 -7.41 -2.91 -10.91
CA ASN A 45 -7.32 -1.74 -10.05
C ASN A 45 -6.30 -1.89 -8.91
N ILE A 46 -5.53 -2.98 -8.85
CA ILE A 46 -4.50 -3.20 -7.82
C ILE A 46 -3.18 -2.62 -8.30
N HIS A 47 -2.60 -1.70 -7.51
CA HIS A 47 -1.23 -1.20 -7.66
C HIS A 47 -0.24 -2.14 -6.98
N PHE A 48 -0.59 -2.57 -5.78
CA PHE A 48 0.24 -3.44 -4.95
C PHE A 48 -0.66 -4.33 -4.07
N ALA A 49 -0.23 -5.55 -3.80
CA ALA A 49 -0.89 -6.41 -2.83
C ALA A 49 0.11 -7.41 -2.23
N ARG A 50 -0.07 -7.73 -0.95
CA ARG A 50 0.73 -8.72 -0.23
C ARG A 50 -0.10 -9.47 0.80
N LEU A 51 0.28 -10.72 1.00
CA LEU A 51 -0.19 -11.60 2.07
C LEU A 51 1.02 -12.04 2.87
N PHE A 52 0.96 -11.95 4.18
CA PHE A 52 2.02 -12.44 5.05
C PHE A 52 1.46 -12.82 6.42
N VAL A 53 2.18 -13.68 7.11
CA VAL A 53 1.85 -14.12 8.47
C VAL A 53 2.71 -13.35 9.46
N LEU A 54 2.07 -12.84 10.50
CA LEU A 54 2.71 -12.47 11.74
C LEU A 54 2.67 -13.68 12.65
N ASP A 55 3.83 -14.20 13.01
CA ASP A 55 3.93 -15.32 13.94
C ASP A 55 3.41 -14.95 15.33
N GLU A 56 3.07 -15.98 16.11
CA GLU A 56 2.79 -15.80 17.53
C GLU A 56 3.97 -15.09 18.19
N SER A 57 3.68 -14.13 19.04
CA SER A 57 4.71 -13.40 19.73
C SER A 57 4.28 -12.98 21.13
N ILE A 58 5.24 -12.52 21.92
CA ILE A 58 4.99 -12.03 23.28
C ILE A 58 5.26 -10.52 23.26
N ASP A 59 4.26 -9.74 23.68
CA ASP A 59 4.39 -8.29 23.78
C ASP A 59 5.32 -7.89 24.93
N LEU A 60 5.61 -6.59 25.04
CA LEU A 60 6.51 -6.05 26.07
C LEU A 60 5.94 -6.14 27.51
N ASN A 61 4.70 -6.58 27.69
CA ASN A 61 4.07 -6.85 28.98
C ASN A 61 3.96 -8.36 29.27
N GLY A 62 4.52 -9.23 28.43
CA GLY A 62 4.42 -10.69 28.59
C GLY A 62 3.11 -11.29 28.09
N ARG A 63 2.28 -10.54 27.36
CA ARG A 63 1.01 -11.03 26.80
C ARG A 63 1.26 -11.70 25.46
N VAL A 64 0.66 -12.87 25.26
CA VAL A 64 0.70 -13.56 23.97
C VAL A 64 -0.15 -12.78 22.97
N ILE A 65 0.46 -12.46 21.83
CA ILE A 65 -0.19 -11.96 20.62
C ILE A 65 -0.35 -13.17 19.69
N PRO A 66 -1.60 -13.55 19.35
CA PRO A 66 -1.82 -14.73 18.54
C PRO A 66 -1.32 -14.51 17.10
N PRO A 67 -0.97 -15.59 16.39
CA PRO A 67 -0.52 -15.50 15.01
C PRO A 67 -1.64 -14.89 14.14
N SER A 68 -1.26 -14.04 13.20
CA SER A 68 -2.22 -13.27 12.40
C SER A 68 -1.85 -13.28 10.93
N LEU A 69 -2.84 -13.49 10.07
CA LEU A 69 -2.72 -13.29 8.64
C LEU A 69 -3.01 -11.82 8.33
N VAL A 70 -2.12 -11.20 7.56
CA VAL A 70 -2.26 -9.82 7.10
C VAL A 70 -2.36 -9.80 5.58
N PHE A 71 -3.47 -9.25 5.09
CA PHE A 71 -3.63 -8.87 3.69
C PHE A 71 -3.56 -7.36 3.57
N MET A 72 -2.67 -6.87 2.72
CA MET A 72 -2.59 -5.46 2.34
C MET A 72 -2.75 -5.32 0.85
N SER A 73 -3.53 -4.34 0.40
CA SER A 73 -3.60 -3.99 -1.00
C SER A 73 -3.79 -2.48 -1.18
N GLU A 74 -3.13 -1.95 -2.20
CA GLU A 74 -3.31 -0.59 -2.67
C GLU A 74 -4.06 -0.63 -3.98
N CYS A 75 -5.19 0.07 -4.06
CA CYS A 75 -6.07 -0.02 -5.20
C CYS A 75 -6.71 1.31 -5.59
N ASP A 76 -7.18 1.40 -6.83
CA ASP A 76 -7.95 2.56 -7.29
C ASP A 76 -9.33 2.60 -6.61
N ALA A 77 -9.73 3.79 -6.15
CA ALA A 77 -11.02 4.02 -5.52
C ALA A 77 -12.20 3.82 -6.50
N PRO A 78 -13.37 3.33 -6.01
CA PRO A 78 -13.71 3.13 -4.60
C PRO A 78 -13.28 1.77 -4.05
N LEU A 79 -12.94 1.73 -2.76
CA LEU A 79 -12.60 0.49 -2.04
C LEU A 79 -13.68 -0.60 -2.16
N ASN A 80 -14.95 -0.22 -2.22
CA ASN A 80 -16.05 -1.17 -2.39
C ASN A 80 -15.96 -1.95 -3.73
N ARG A 81 -15.44 -1.34 -4.79
CA ARG A 81 -15.20 -2.04 -6.06
C ARG A 81 -14.15 -3.14 -5.85
N HIS A 82 -13.06 -2.81 -5.17
CA HIS A 82 -12.00 -3.77 -4.88
C HIS A 82 -12.48 -4.95 -4.02
N PHE A 83 -13.28 -4.71 -2.97
CA PHE A 83 -13.92 -5.80 -2.22
C PHE A 83 -14.78 -6.73 -3.10
N ASN A 84 -15.56 -6.16 -4.03
CA ASN A 84 -16.36 -6.96 -4.96
C ASN A 84 -15.45 -7.77 -5.89
N GLU A 85 -14.43 -7.16 -6.49
CA GLU A 85 -13.47 -7.87 -7.36
C GLU A 85 -12.76 -9.01 -6.60
N LEU A 86 -12.38 -8.82 -5.33
CA LEU A 86 -11.79 -9.89 -4.51
C LEU A 86 -12.71 -11.10 -4.38
N VAL A 87 -13.98 -10.90 -4.01
CA VAL A 87 -14.92 -12.02 -3.81
C VAL A 87 -15.40 -12.66 -5.12
N ASP A 88 -15.40 -11.89 -6.21
CA ASP A 88 -15.87 -12.34 -7.52
C ASP A 88 -14.78 -13.06 -8.32
N ILE A 89 -13.52 -12.60 -8.22
CA ILE A 89 -12.37 -13.17 -8.95
C ILE A 89 -11.69 -14.27 -8.15
N ALA A 90 -11.51 -14.06 -6.84
CA ALA A 90 -10.71 -14.93 -5.97
C ALA A 90 -11.54 -15.65 -4.91
N GLY A 91 -12.87 -15.74 -5.06
CA GLY A 91 -13.78 -16.25 -4.04
C GLY A 91 -13.37 -17.60 -3.42
N GLU A 92 -13.08 -18.60 -4.24
CA GLU A 92 -12.64 -19.93 -3.75
C GLU A 92 -11.26 -19.89 -3.08
N GLY A 93 -10.35 -19.05 -3.57
CA GLY A 93 -9.03 -18.88 -2.96
C GLY A 93 -9.11 -18.14 -1.63
N LEU A 94 -10.01 -17.17 -1.50
CA LEU A 94 -10.31 -16.52 -0.22
C LEU A 94 -10.85 -17.53 0.78
N ASP A 95 -11.69 -18.48 0.34
CA ASP A 95 -12.16 -19.55 1.23
C ASP A 95 -11.01 -20.42 1.71
N LYS A 96 -10.10 -20.83 0.81
CA LYS A 96 -8.90 -21.61 1.16
C LYS A 96 -7.99 -20.87 2.13
N ILE A 97 -7.81 -19.57 1.95
CA ILE A 97 -6.96 -18.75 2.83
C ILE A 97 -7.62 -18.58 4.19
N TYR A 98 -8.84 -18.04 4.20
CA TYR A 98 -9.48 -17.62 5.44
C TYR A 98 -10.13 -18.77 6.20
N SER A 99 -10.27 -19.98 5.63
CA SER A 99 -10.65 -21.18 6.41
C SER A 99 -9.66 -21.50 7.54
N HIS A 100 -8.41 -21.05 7.43
CA HIS A 100 -7.39 -21.14 8.48
C HIS A 100 -7.55 -20.05 9.57
N CYS A 101 -8.44 -19.07 9.38
CA CYS A 101 -8.60 -17.91 10.27
C CYS A 101 -9.81 -18.03 11.21
N VAL A 102 -9.69 -17.41 12.37
CA VAL A 102 -10.75 -17.36 13.40
C VAL A 102 -11.98 -16.62 12.87
N ASP A 103 -13.16 -17.09 13.28
CA ASP A 103 -14.50 -16.60 12.89
C ASP A 103 -14.82 -16.69 11.39
N TYR A 104 -14.00 -17.37 10.59
CA TYR A 104 -14.35 -17.52 9.18
C TYR A 104 -15.58 -18.41 8.99
N ILE A 105 -16.28 -18.15 7.88
CA ILE A 105 -17.57 -18.75 7.56
C ILE A 105 -17.41 -20.27 7.47
N ASN A 106 -18.35 -21.02 8.05
CA ASN A 106 -18.43 -22.46 7.85
C ASN A 106 -18.55 -22.79 6.36
N LEU A 107 -17.82 -23.80 5.88
CA LEU A 107 -17.76 -24.16 4.46
C LEU A 107 -19.16 -24.38 3.84
N SER A 108 -20.12 -24.89 4.61
CA SER A 108 -21.51 -25.11 4.19
C SER A 108 -22.35 -23.85 4.02
N GLU A 109 -21.90 -22.70 4.53
CA GLU A 109 -22.64 -21.42 4.52
C GLU A 109 -21.99 -20.36 3.63
N ILE A 110 -20.91 -20.72 2.92
CA ILE A 110 -20.15 -19.77 2.12
C ILE A 110 -21.03 -19.17 1.03
N THR A 111 -21.15 -17.85 1.09
CA THR A 111 -21.83 -17.05 0.07
C THR A 111 -21.03 -15.78 -0.17
N ARG A 112 -21.17 -15.22 -1.37
CA ARG A 112 -20.58 -13.92 -1.74
C ARG A 112 -20.85 -12.84 -0.68
N LYS A 113 -22.09 -12.76 -0.18
CA LYS A 113 -22.50 -11.79 0.85
C LYS A 113 -21.75 -11.99 2.16
N ARG A 114 -21.60 -13.24 2.61
CA ARG A 114 -20.87 -13.55 3.85
C ARG A 114 -19.37 -13.30 3.71
N ARG A 115 -18.76 -13.63 2.56
CA ARG A 115 -17.35 -13.28 2.28
C ARG A 115 -17.12 -11.78 2.41
N LEU A 116 -17.96 -10.96 1.77
CA LEU A 116 -17.89 -9.50 1.88
C LEU A 116 -18.06 -9.00 3.32
N ALA A 117 -19.00 -9.57 4.07
CA ALA A 117 -19.23 -9.20 5.46
C ALA A 117 -17.99 -9.53 6.33
N TYR A 118 -17.41 -10.71 6.16
CA TYR A 118 -16.20 -11.12 6.88
C TYR A 118 -15.04 -10.17 6.59
N LEU A 119 -14.68 -9.98 5.31
CA LEU A 119 -13.55 -9.11 4.92
C LEU A 119 -13.71 -7.68 5.44
N ARG A 120 -14.93 -7.12 5.41
CA ARG A 120 -15.20 -5.79 5.95
C ARG A 120 -15.10 -5.74 7.47
N SER A 121 -15.52 -6.80 8.17
CA SER A 121 -15.45 -6.86 9.64
C SER A 121 -14.03 -6.95 10.17
N LYS A 122 -13.09 -7.44 9.35
CA LYS A 122 -11.67 -7.62 9.69
C LYS A 122 -10.77 -6.52 9.09
N MET A 123 -11.38 -5.50 8.48
CA MET A 123 -10.67 -4.36 7.92
C MET A 123 -10.15 -3.45 9.03
N VAL A 124 -8.87 -3.07 8.95
CA VAL A 124 -8.22 -2.13 9.86
C VAL A 124 -7.85 -0.86 9.09
N ASN A 125 -8.10 0.31 9.68
CA ASN A 125 -7.75 1.58 9.07
C ASN A 125 -6.26 1.86 9.25
N ALA A 126 -5.58 2.25 8.17
CA ALA A 126 -4.23 2.78 8.25
C ALA A 126 -4.24 4.16 8.95
N SER A 127 -3.37 4.34 9.94
CA SER A 127 -3.22 5.62 10.64
C SER A 127 -2.54 6.69 9.78
N ALA A 128 -1.68 6.27 8.86
CA ALA A 128 -1.05 7.10 7.83
C ALA A 128 -0.97 6.28 6.54
N TYR A 129 -1.27 6.91 5.40
CA TYR A 129 -1.21 6.26 4.10
C TYR A 129 -0.58 7.21 3.08
N TYR A 130 0.44 6.72 2.39
CA TYR A 130 1.18 7.47 1.40
C TYR A 130 0.73 7.07 0.00
N VAL A 131 0.62 8.06 -0.88
CA VAL A 131 0.41 7.84 -2.31
C VAL A 131 1.39 8.73 -3.04
N ASN A 132 2.30 8.12 -3.79
CA ASN A 132 3.35 8.86 -4.50
C ASN A 132 2.78 9.86 -5.52
N THR A 133 1.87 9.39 -6.39
CA THR A 133 1.23 10.21 -7.42
C THR A 133 -0.29 10.04 -7.37
N VAL A 134 -0.95 10.90 -6.60
CA VAL A 134 -2.42 10.87 -6.44
C VAL A 134 -3.10 11.10 -7.79
N GLY A 135 -4.05 10.22 -8.15
CA GLY A 135 -4.80 10.34 -9.40
C GLY A 135 -4.35 9.40 -10.52
N ARG A 136 -3.15 8.83 -10.42
CA ARG A 136 -2.57 7.97 -11.45
C ARG A 136 -3.04 6.52 -11.28
N THR A 137 -4.10 6.18 -12.00
CA THR A 137 -4.75 4.86 -11.92
C THR A 137 -3.93 3.73 -12.54
N VAL A 138 -4.19 2.47 -12.16
CA VAL A 138 -3.55 1.28 -12.77
C VAL A 138 -3.79 1.25 -14.28
N GLN A 139 -5.01 1.59 -14.70
CA GLN A 139 -5.34 1.70 -16.12
C GLN A 139 -4.45 2.72 -16.83
N GLN A 140 -4.29 3.92 -16.26
CA GLN A 140 -3.42 4.95 -16.81
C GLN A 140 -1.97 4.47 -16.88
N ILE A 141 -1.45 3.82 -15.84
CA ILE A 141 -0.08 3.30 -15.81
C ILE A 141 0.13 2.29 -16.94
N ARG A 142 -0.77 1.32 -17.12
CA ARG A 142 -0.70 0.33 -18.20
C ARG A 142 -0.79 0.97 -19.58
N GLN A 143 -1.69 1.94 -19.74
CA GLN A 143 -1.84 2.71 -20.97
C GLN A 143 -0.58 3.52 -21.30
N GLU A 144 -0.01 4.25 -20.34
CA GLU A 144 1.22 5.03 -20.52
C GLU A 144 2.43 4.13 -20.81
N SER A 145 2.51 2.95 -20.20
CA SER A 145 3.51 1.94 -20.54
C SER A 145 3.36 1.46 -21.99
N GLN A 146 2.14 1.16 -22.43
CA GLN A 146 1.84 0.80 -23.82
C GLN A 146 2.21 1.94 -24.79
N LEU A 147 1.88 3.18 -24.46
CA LEU A 147 2.24 4.35 -25.27
C LEU A 147 3.77 4.50 -25.40
N ARG A 148 4.49 4.37 -24.28
CA ARG A 148 5.96 4.43 -24.27
C ARG A 148 6.55 3.38 -25.20
N ASN A 149 6.09 2.13 -25.08
CA ASN A 149 6.57 1.03 -25.92
C ASN A 149 6.23 1.27 -27.40
N ALA A 150 5.01 1.71 -27.72
CA ALA A 150 4.63 2.02 -29.10
C ALA A 150 5.46 3.16 -29.72
N ILE A 151 5.85 4.16 -28.92
CA ILE A 151 6.76 5.24 -29.35
C ILE A 151 8.17 4.68 -29.56
N GLN A 152 8.66 3.83 -28.66
CA GLN A 152 9.97 3.18 -28.77
C GLN A 152 10.04 2.33 -30.05
N ASP A 153 9.04 1.46 -30.27
CA ASP A 153 8.96 0.60 -31.45
C ASP A 153 8.91 1.40 -32.76
N PHE A 154 8.22 2.55 -32.76
CA PHE A 154 8.18 3.47 -33.90
C PHE A 154 9.55 4.11 -34.16
N LEU A 155 10.27 4.49 -33.11
CA LEU A 155 11.60 5.10 -33.19
C LEU A 155 12.68 4.10 -33.62
N ASP A 156 12.61 2.87 -33.12
CA ASP A 156 13.59 1.82 -33.38
C ASP A 156 13.33 1.07 -34.69
N HIS A 157 12.28 1.43 -35.42
CA HIS A 157 11.91 0.75 -36.65
C HIS A 157 13.04 0.88 -37.69
N ALA A 158 13.55 -0.25 -38.19
CA ALA A 158 14.78 -0.31 -39.00
C ALA A 158 14.76 0.52 -40.31
N GLN A 159 13.58 0.91 -40.77
CA GLN A 159 13.41 1.76 -41.96
C GLN A 159 13.46 3.27 -41.64
N GLN A 160 13.51 3.65 -40.36
CA GLN A 160 13.61 5.04 -39.94
C GLN A 160 15.09 5.43 -39.83
N ASP A 161 15.50 6.38 -40.67
CA ASP A 161 16.75 7.10 -40.47
C ASP A 161 16.44 8.48 -39.89
N TRP A 162 16.90 8.69 -38.67
CA TRP A 162 16.75 9.95 -37.94
C TRP A 162 17.92 10.90 -38.17
N SER A 163 18.98 10.45 -38.87
CA SER A 163 20.11 11.30 -39.21
C SER A 163 19.63 12.52 -40.00
N GLY A 164 20.11 13.71 -39.62
CA GLY A 164 19.68 14.99 -40.21
C GLY A 164 18.30 15.50 -39.78
N ASN A 165 17.50 14.76 -39.00
CA ASN A 165 16.25 15.28 -38.46
C ASN A 165 16.51 16.09 -37.18
N SER A 166 15.88 17.25 -37.05
CA SER A 166 15.83 17.99 -35.80
C SER A 166 14.93 17.31 -34.76
N SER A 167 15.16 17.60 -33.48
CA SER A 167 14.32 17.08 -32.39
C SER A 167 12.84 17.45 -32.52
N LEU A 168 12.53 18.61 -33.12
CA LEU A 168 11.17 19.05 -33.38
C LEU A 168 10.50 18.24 -34.49
N GLU A 169 11.25 17.88 -35.54
CA GLU A 169 10.75 17.04 -36.63
C GLU A 169 10.48 15.62 -36.15
N VAL A 170 11.39 15.04 -35.36
CA VAL A 170 11.18 13.71 -34.74
C VAL A 170 9.93 13.73 -33.86
N ARG A 171 9.77 14.76 -33.01
CA ARG A 171 8.57 14.94 -32.18
C ARG A 171 7.29 15.04 -33.01
N ALA A 172 7.31 15.81 -34.10
CA ALA A 172 6.15 15.95 -34.98
C ALA A 172 5.76 14.63 -35.65
N LYS A 173 6.76 13.83 -36.07
CA LYS A 173 6.56 12.48 -36.64
C LYS A 173 5.97 11.51 -35.60
N ILE A 174 6.47 11.50 -34.37
CA ILE A 174 5.88 10.71 -33.27
C ILE A 174 4.41 11.12 -33.05
N GLN A 175 4.12 12.42 -32.97
CA GLN A 175 2.75 12.90 -32.78
C GLN A 175 1.83 12.51 -33.94
N ALA A 176 2.33 12.52 -35.17
CA ALA A 176 1.58 12.06 -36.34
C ALA A 176 1.27 10.56 -36.25
N TYR A 177 2.25 9.73 -35.88
CA TYR A 177 2.07 8.29 -35.65
C TYR A 177 1.01 8.01 -34.57
N ILE A 178 1.09 8.67 -33.41
CA ILE A 178 0.10 8.53 -32.33
C ILE A 178 -1.30 8.95 -32.81
N ARG A 179 -1.41 9.96 -33.68
CA ARG A 179 -2.69 10.40 -34.25
C ARG A 179 -3.26 9.38 -35.25
N SER A 180 -2.42 8.66 -35.99
CA SER A 180 -2.87 7.62 -36.92
C SER A 180 -3.26 6.32 -36.21
N GLU A 181 -2.67 6.02 -35.05
CA GLU A 181 -2.89 4.77 -34.35
C GLU A 181 -4.15 4.81 -33.47
N ARG A 182 -5.20 4.06 -33.89
CA ARG A 182 -6.51 4.11 -33.22
C ARG A 182 -6.45 3.63 -31.77
N THR A 183 -5.56 2.68 -31.47
CA THR A 183 -5.41 2.13 -30.11
C THR A 183 -4.82 3.15 -29.12
N LEU A 184 -4.13 4.18 -29.60
CA LEU A 184 -3.51 5.24 -28.79
C LEU A 184 -4.34 6.52 -28.65
N ASN A 185 -5.57 6.54 -29.16
CA ASN A 185 -6.43 7.73 -29.11
C ASN A 185 -6.67 8.28 -27.70
N TRP A 186 -6.64 7.42 -26.69
CA TRP A 186 -6.77 7.82 -25.28
C TRP A 186 -5.67 8.80 -24.85
N ALA A 187 -4.45 8.66 -25.39
CA ALA A 187 -3.27 9.47 -25.04
C ALA A 187 -3.40 10.94 -25.47
N ARG A 188 -4.38 11.23 -26.34
CA ARG A 188 -4.68 12.58 -26.81
C ARG A 188 -5.57 13.37 -25.84
N LYS A 189 -6.10 12.72 -24.81
CA LYS A 189 -6.93 13.35 -23.78
C LYS A 189 -6.14 13.40 -22.47
N PRO A 190 -6.24 14.50 -21.70
CA PRO A 190 -5.62 14.55 -20.39
C PRO A 190 -6.21 13.44 -19.48
N PRO A 191 -5.40 12.87 -18.57
CA PRO A 191 -5.87 11.83 -17.67
C PRO A 191 -6.95 12.36 -16.72
N ALA A 192 -7.85 11.47 -16.31
CA ALA A 192 -8.95 11.81 -15.43
C ALA A 192 -8.44 12.25 -14.05
N GLN A 193 -8.89 13.40 -13.60
CA GLN A 193 -8.46 14.00 -12.33
C GLN A 193 -9.37 13.56 -11.17
N PRO A 194 -8.88 13.58 -9.91
CA PRO A 194 -9.72 13.32 -8.75
C PRO A 194 -10.95 14.23 -8.73
N GLY A 195 -12.10 13.66 -8.38
CA GLY A 195 -13.39 14.37 -8.41
C GLY A 195 -13.45 15.56 -7.44
N LEU A 196 -14.38 16.48 -7.68
CA LEU A 196 -14.56 17.70 -6.87
C LEU A 196 -14.76 17.41 -5.39
N PHE A 197 -15.55 16.39 -5.05
CA PHE A 197 -15.78 16.00 -3.65
C PHE A 197 -14.48 15.59 -2.94
N PHE A 198 -13.61 14.83 -3.62
CA PHE A 198 -12.30 14.48 -3.10
C PHE A 198 -11.47 15.74 -2.86
N LYS A 199 -11.36 16.61 -3.87
CA LYS A 199 -10.61 17.87 -3.75
C LYS A 199 -11.11 18.75 -2.60
N LEU A 200 -12.42 18.84 -2.42
CA LEU A 200 -13.03 19.57 -1.30
C LEU A 200 -12.67 18.95 0.05
N LYS A 201 -12.80 17.63 0.19
CA LYS A 201 -12.41 16.90 1.40
C LYS A 201 -10.92 17.09 1.72
N GLU A 202 -10.07 17.05 0.71
CA GLU A 202 -8.63 17.32 0.85
C GLU A 202 -8.36 18.77 1.30
N ALA A 203 -9.01 19.75 0.68
CA ALA A 203 -8.86 21.16 1.03
C ALA A 203 -9.34 21.46 2.47
N LEU A 204 -10.49 20.90 2.86
CA LEU A 204 -11.01 21.03 4.22
C LEU A 204 -10.05 20.40 5.24
N HIS A 205 -9.46 19.25 4.93
CA HIS A 205 -8.47 18.63 5.81
C HIS A 205 -7.15 19.42 5.87
N LEU A 206 -6.68 19.91 4.72
CA LEU A 206 -5.46 20.72 4.61
C LEU A 206 -5.54 21.97 5.49
N VAL A 207 -6.70 22.65 5.53
CA VAL A 207 -6.88 23.89 6.29
C VAL A 207 -7.35 23.60 7.73
N GLY A 208 -8.26 22.64 7.89
CA GLY A 208 -8.87 22.32 9.18
C GLY A 208 -7.86 21.80 10.22
N MET A 209 -6.89 20.99 9.79
CA MET A 209 -5.88 20.45 10.72
C MET A 209 -4.95 21.53 11.30
N PRO A 210 -4.32 22.41 10.52
CA PRO A 210 -3.56 23.54 11.05
C PRO A 210 -4.40 24.48 11.92
N LEU A 211 -5.65 24.75 11.55
CA LEU A 211 -6.56 25.57 12.38
C LEU A 211 -6.84 24.91 13.73
N LEU A 212 -7.06 23.59 13.75
CA LEU A 212 -7.23 22.85 14.99
C LEU A 212 -5.96 22.94 15.87
N VAL A 213 -4.77 22.78 15.27
CA VAL A 213 -3.51 22.96 16.01
C VAL A 213 -3.38 24.37 16.55
N LEU A 214 -3.72 25.40 15.76
CA LEU A 214 -3.71 26.81 16.17
C LEU A 214 -4.61 27.05 17.39
N VAL A 215 -5.82 26.48 17.39
CA VAL A 215 -6.75 26.55 18.54
C VAL A 215 -6.18 25.84 19.78
N LEU A 216 -5.46 24.73 19.59
CA LEU A 216 -4.86 23.96 20.68
C LEU A 216 -3.52 24.55 21.17
N LEU A 217 -2.92 25.52 20.47
CA LEU A 217 -1.62 26.11 20.85
C LEU A 217 -1.54 26.60 22.30
N PRO A 218 -2.55 27.27 22.90
CA PRO A 218 -2.49 27.71 24.28
C PRO A 218 -2.27 26.56 25.29
N VAL A 219 -2.66 25.34 24.92
CA VAL A 219 -2.43 24.12 25.72
C VAL A 219 -1.14 23.44 25.30
N LEU A 220 -0.86 23.35 23.99
CA LEU A 220 0.32 22.66 23.47
C LEU A 220 1.62 23.35 23.86
N ILE A 221 1.67 24.69 23.85
CA ILE A 221 2.87 25.47 24.19
C ILE A 221 3.38 25.16 25.61
N PRO A 222 2.57 25.25 26.69
CA PRO A 222 3.03 24.90 28.03
C PRO A 222 3.22 23.38 28.23
N ALA A 223 2.47 22.55 27.51
CA ALA A 223 2.64 21.09 27.59
C ALA A 223 3.93 20.60 26.92
N PHE A 224 4.39 21.27 25.86
CA PHE A 224 5.56 20.87 25.08
C PHE A 224 6.87 20.77 25.87
N PRO A 225 7.30 21.74 26.71
CA PRO A 225 8.51 21.59 27.52
C PRO A 225 8.41 20.45 28.53
N ILE A 226 7.22 20.22 29.11
CA ILE A 226 6.96 19.08 30.00
C ILE A 226 7.11 17.78 29.20
N TRP A 227 6.56 17.74 27.98
CA TRP A 227 6.69 16.59 27.09
C TRP A 227 8.14 16.29 26.72
N LEU A 228 8.94 17.31 26.40
CA LEU A 228 10.38 17.15 26.11
C LEU A 228 11.16 16.65 27.33
N LEU A 229 10.82 17.14 28.53
CA LEU A 229 11.43 16.63 29.77
C LEU A 229 11.10 15.15 29.97
N LEU A 230 9.82 14.76 29.80
CA LEU A 230 9.40 13.36 29.88
C LEU A 230 10.09 12.51 28.82
N LEU A 231 10.19 12.99 27.57
CA LEU A 231 10.92 12.31 26.50
C LEU A 231 12.36 12.06 26.92
N ARG A 232 13.04 13.11 27.42
CA ARG A 232 14.43 13.02 27.85
C ARG A 232 14.64 12.05 29.01
N ILE A 233 13.71 12.03 29.98
CA ILE A 233 13.74 11.05 31.08
C ILE A 233 13.66 9.63 30.54
N HIS A 234 12.76 9.36 29.59
CA HIS A 234 12.63 8.04 28.98
C HIS A 234 13.85 7.67 28.12
N GLU A 235 14.43 8.59 27.37
CA GLU A 235 15.68 8.35 26.62
C GLU A 235 16.85 7.94 27.51
N LEU A 236 16.95 8.53 28.71
CA LEU A 236 18.03 8.25 29.66
C LEU A 236 17.82 6.95 30.45
N SER A 237 16.57 6.54 30.68
CA SER A 237 16.25 5.35 31.47
C SER A 237 16.09 4.08 30.62
N ASP A 238 15.71 4.23 29.35
CA ASP A 238 15.47 3.10 28.46
C ASP A 238 16.75 2.69 27.73
N ALA A 239 17.40 1.60 28.17
CA ALA A 239 18.38 0.93 27.34
C ALA A 239 17.71 0.31 26.10
N ALA A 240 18.21 0.63 24.91
CA ALA A 240 17.82 -0.08 23.69
C ALA A 240 18.66 -1.37 23.58
N PRO A 241 18.04 -2.56 23.50
CA PRO A 241 18.79 -3.77 23.30
C PRO A 241 19.39 -3.76 21.87
N HIS A 242 20.69 -4.03 21.75
CA HIS A 242 21.31 -4.29 20.47
C HIS A 242 21.00 -5.73 20.05
N LEU A 243 19.85 -5.93 19.42
CA LEU A 243 19.49 -7.21 18.82
C LEU A 243 19.96 -7.21 17.36
N LYS A 244 21.05 -7.93 17.08
CA LYS A 244 21.42 -8.25 15.70
C LYS A 244 20.69 -9.55 15.33
N PRO A 245 19.88 -9.57 14.26
CA PRO A 245 19.35 -10.81 13.72
C PRO A 245 20.48 -11.75 13.31
N ASP A 246 20.22 -13.05 13.35
CA ASP A 246 21.17 -14.05 12.88
C ASP A 246 21.40 -13.92 11.36
N ASP A 247 22.61 -14.22 10.91
CA ASP A 247 22.99 -14.06 9.50
C ASP A 247 22.18 -15.00 8.59
N ALA A 248 21.80 -16.20 9.07
CA ALA A 248 20.95 -17.11 8.30
C ALA A 248 19.53 -16.56 8.12
N HIS A 249 18.99 -15.88 9.14
CA HIS A 249 17.69 -15.23 9.04
C HIS A 249 17.72 -14.01 8.11
N ILE A 250 18.80 -13.23 8.12
CA ILE A 250 19.00 -12.14 7.17
C ILE A 250 19.04 -12.67 5.74
N GLN A 251 19.73 -13.79 5.51
CA GLN A 251 19.79 -14.42 4.19
C GLN A 251 18.40 -14.90 3.74
N GLU A 252 17.64 -15.54 4.62
CA GLU A 252 16.27 -15.97 4.33
C GLU A 252 15.37 -14.79 3.92
N LEU A 253 15.40 -13.68 4.68
CA LEU A 253 14.65 -12.47 4.32
C LEU A 253 15.13 -11.86 2.99
N THR A 254 16.44 -11.87 2.74
CA THR A 254 17.01 -11.37 1.49
C THR A 254 16.54 -12.18 0.30
N ASP A 255 16.53 -13.52 0.40
CA ASP A 255 16.07 -14.41 -0.67
C ASP A 255 14.55 -14.24 -0.95
N LEU A 256 13.78 -13.80 0.04
CA LEU A 256 12.33 -13.56 -0.06
C LEU A 256 11.99 -12.16 -0.58
N GLU A 257 12.73 -11.14 -0.13
CA GLU A 257 12.41 -9.74 -0.40
C GLU A 257 13.23 -9.17 -1.57
N ASP A 258 14.47 -9.60 -1.83
CA ASP A 258 15.34 -8.99 -2.83
C ASP A 258 15.28 -9.69 -4.20
N LEU A 259 14.20 -9.45 -4.96
CA LEU A 259 13.92 -10.14 -6.22
C LEU A 259 14.13 -9.29 -7.47
N VAL A 260 13.79 -8.00 -7.38
CA VAL A 260 13.80 -7.06 -8.51
C VAL A 260 14.27 -5.69 -8.07
N ALA A 261 14.37 -4.72 -8.99
CA ALA A 261 14.83 -3.37 -8.66
C ALA A 261 13.95 -2.62 -7.65
N GLN A 262 12.67 -3.00 -7.52
CA GLN A 262 11.73 -2.45 -6.55
C GLN A 262 11.04 -3.57 -5.79
N ASN A 263 11.45 -3.76 -4.55
CA ASN A 263 10.99 -4.83 -3.69
C ASN A 263 10.00 -4.35 -2.63
N GLN A 264 9.17 -5.28 -2.15
CA GLN A 264 8.37 -5.03 -0.96
C GLN A 264 9.24 -5.12 0.29
N PHE A 265 8.88 -4.35 1.32
CA PHE A 265 9.50 -4.45 2.64
C PHE A 265 8.42 -4.27 3.71
N GLY A 266 8.52 -5.00 4.81
CA GLY A 266 7.63 -4.86 5.96
C GLY A 266 8.40 -4.76 7.26
N ALA A 267 8.13 -3.72 8.05
CA ALA A 267 8.62 -3.63 9.41
C ALA A 267 7.46 -3.75 10.39
N VAL A 268 7.60 -4.66 11.34
CA VAL A 268 6.66 -4.87 12.43
C VAL A 268 7.45 -4.73 13.73
N GLY A 269 6.89 -4.01 14.69
CA GLY A 269 7.55 -3.77 15.95
C GLY A 269 6.56 -3.42 17.04
N TYR A 270 6.98 -3.68 18.27
CA TYR A 270 6.20 -3.32 19.44
C TYR A 270 6.39 -1.85 19.80
N VAL A 271 5.29 -1.19 20.13
CA VAL A 271 5.34 0.09 20.83
C VAL A 271 5.44 -0.21 22.32
N LYS A 272 6.49 0.32 22.96
CA LYS A 272 6.64 0.24 24.42
C LYS A 272 5.37 0.74 25.12
N PRO A 273 4.91 0.04 26.18
CA PRO A 273 3.69 0.41 26.87
C PRO A 273 3.81 1.78 27.56
N GLY A 274 2.65 2.35 27.90
CA GLY A 274 2.54 3.62 28.62
C GLY A 274 1.84 4.70 27.80
N TRP A 275 1.01 5.49 28.49
CA TRP A 275 0.18 6.53 27.88
C TRP A 275 1.01 7.58 27.13
N PHE A 276 2.18 7.94 27.66
CA PHE A 276 3.09 8.91 27.05
C PHE A 276 3.50 8.46 25.65
N ARG A 277 4.04 7.24 25.53
CA ARG A 277 4.51 6.67 24.26
C ARG A 277 3.38 6.47 23.26
N GLN A 278 2.21 6.01 23.73
CA GLN A 278 1.02 5.87 22.90
C GLN A 278 0.56 7.21 22.31
N LEU A 279 0.50 8.26 23.13
CA LEU A 279 0.19 9.61 22.67
C LEU A 279 1.29 10.15 21.72
N THR A 280 2.58 9.88 22.00
CA THR A 280 3.68 10.24 21.08
C THR A 280 3.47 9.61 19.72
N VAL A 281 3.29 8.29 19.66
CA VAL A 281 3.10 7.54 18.42
C VAL A 281 1.84 8.02 17.69
N TRP A 282 0.75 8.23 18.41
CA TRP A 282 -0.48 8.77 17.83
C TRP A 282 -0.26 10.15 17.20
N GLY A 283 0.44 11.06 17.89
CA GLY A 283 0.79 12.37 17.37
C GLY A 283 1.71 12.32 16.15
N ILE A 284 2.73 11.45 16.18
CA ILE A 284 3.63 11.22 15.04
C ILE A 284 2.85 10.68 13.84
N LEU A 285 1.97 9.69 14.05
CA LEU A 285 1.17 9.11 12.97
C LEU A 285 0.20 10.13 12.38
N LEU A 286 -0.41 10.99 13.20
CA LEU A 286 -1.26 12.09 12.74
C LEU A 286 -0.47 13.10 11.91
N ALA A 287 0.73 13.49 12.37
CA ALA A 287 1.62 14.38 11.63
C ALA A 287 2.11 13.75 10.32
N ALA A 288 2.47 12.47 10.35
CA ALA A 288 2.89 11.70 9.18
C ALA A 288 1.75 11.57 8.16
N ASN A 289 0.53 11.28 8.61
CA ASN A 289 -0.65 11.23 7.75
C ASN A 289 -0.94 12.59 7.10
N TYR A 290 -0.82 13.68 7.84
CA TYR A 290 -0.95 15.03 7.28
C TYR A 290 0.15 15.32 6.24
N GLY A 291 1.41 15.03 6.58
CA GLY A 291 2.56 15.27 5.70
C GLY A 291 2.52 14.44 4.42
N THR A 292 2.25 13.15 4.53
CA THR A 292 2.12 12.24 3.37
C THR A 292 0.99 12.68 2.43
N ARG A 293 -0.13 13.14 2.99
CA ARG A 293 -1.30 13.57 2.22
C ARG A 293 -1.13 14.93 1.53
N HIS A 294 -0.41 15.88 2.15
CA HIS A 294 -0.40 17.29 1.72
C HIS A 294 0.97 17.85 1.34
N ILE A 295 2.06 17.27 1.85
CA ILE A 295 3.43 17.79 1.67
C ILE A 295 4.23 16.90 0.71
N PHE A 296 4.13 15.58 0.88
CA PHE A 296 4.97 14.60 0.16
C PHE A 296 4.28 13.94 -1.04
N ASN A 297 3.11 14.44 -1.43
CA ASN A 297 2.22 13.85 -2.44
C ASN A 297 2.61 14.11 -3.92
N LYS A 298 3.88 14.44 -4.18
CA LYS A 298 4.41 14.74 -5.52
C LYS A 298 5.74 14.02 -5.76
N GLU A 299 5.68 12.69 -5.86
CA GLU A 299 6.82 11.85 -6.25
C GLU A 299 8.06 11.94 -5.33
N ASN A 300 7.85 12.38 -4.08
CA ASN A 300 8.95 12.63 -3.16
C ASN A 300 8.50 12.48 -1.70
N LEU A 301 8.96 11.39 -1.06
CA LEU A 301 8.79 11.17 0.36
C LEU A 301 10.07 11.59 1.09
N ALA A 302 10.09 12.83 1.59
CA ALA A 302 11.19 13.39 2.39
C ALA A 302 12.60 13.25 1.77
N GLY A 303 12.69 13.39 0.45
CA GLY A 303 13.92 13.27 -0.35
C GLY A 303 14.04 11.97 -1.13
N VAL A 304 13.24 10.94 -0.79
CA VAL A 304 13.26 9.63 -1.43
C VAL A 304 12.24 9.59 -2.57
N LYS A 305 12.70 9.30 -3.78
CA LYS A 305 11.87 9.27 -5.01
C LYS A 305 11.50 7.86 -5.49
N THR A 306 12.03 6.85 -4.82
CA THR A 306 11.89 5.42 -5.19
C THR A 306 10.87 4.68 -4.32
N ILE A 307 10.20 5.38 -3.41
CA ILE A 307 9.09 4.84 -2.62
C ILE A 307 7.81 5.17 -3.38
N HIS A 308 7.05 4.14 -3.74
CA HIS A 308 5.86 4.23 -4.58
C HIS A 308 4.62 3.82 -3.82
#